data_AF-A0A182D7F1-F1
#
_entry.id   AF-A0A182D7F1-F1
#
_cell.length_a   1.000
_cell.length_b   1.000
_cell.length_c   1.000
_cell.angle_alpha   90.00
_cell.angle_beta   90.00
_cell.angle_gamma   90.00
#
_symmetry.space_group_name_H-M   'P 1'
#
loop_
_entity.id
_entity.type
_entity.pdbx_description
1 polymer ?
#
loop_
_entity_poly.entity_id
_entity_poly.type
_entity_poly.pdbx_seq_one_letter_code
_entity_poly.pdbx_strand_id
1 'polypeptide(L)'
;MKRHGEVRPRITTDELTLLVEQHGADLDSSVDLTRFGEDVEGVTVFHPNREPEVMISDRLAGDVRRENRLRTTLAHEFGHVHFHRYLWADKLSAGRLFDRMSTENKAICKRDTILDARDYDWMEWQAGYVSGAVLMPATAIRRLVSDYCEGRGLHGTVALMSDHGRQIVGMVIEAFQVSEDAARVRLQKLGLLASSDRQPSLFG
;
A
#
# COMPACT_ATOMS: atom_id res chain seq x y z
N MET A 1 11.90 -13.69 -11.18
CA MET A 1 11.58 -14.97 -11.85
C MET A 1 10.67 -14.66 -13.03
N LYS A 2 11.13 -14.83 -14.29
CA LYS A 2 10.33 -14.57 -15.50
C LYS A 2 9.52 -15.82 -15.85
N ARG A 3 8.20 -15.79 -15.63
CA ARG A 3 7.27 -16.79 -16.19
C ARG A 3 6.67 -16.21 -17.47
N HIS A 4 6.87 -16.89 -18.59
CA HIS A 4 6.16 -16.64 -19.84
C HIS A 4 4.69 -17.03 -19.67
N GLY A 5 3.80 -16.11 -20.02
CA GLY A 5 2.35 -16.15 -19.83
C GLY A 5 1.90 -14.72 -19.58
N GLU A 6 0.77 -14.29 -20.12
CA GLU A 6 0.22 -12.92 -20.01
C GLU A 6 0.72 -12.18 -18.76
N VAL A 7 1.40 -11.04 -18.95
CA VAL A 7 1.80 -10.19 -17.83
C VAL A 7 0.53 -9.72 -17.14
N ARG A 8 0.12 -10.43 -16.10
CA ARG A 8 -1.03 -10.05 -15.30
C ARG A 8 -0.65 -8.80 -14.52
N PRO A 9 -1.41 -7.70 -14.66
CA PRO A 9 -1.09 -6.46 -13.94
C PRO A 9 -1.31 -6.60 -12.42
N ARG A 10 -2.11 -7.59 -11.99
CA ARG A 10 -2.45 -7.85 -10.60
C ARG A 10 -1.49 -8.84 -9.93
N ILE A 11 -0.93 -8.43 -8.79
CA ILE A 11 -0.30 -9.31 -7.81
C ILE A 11 -1.35 -10.00 -6.91
N THR A 12 -1.25 -11.31 -6.70
CA THR A 12 -2.19 -12.07 -5.86
C THR A 12 -1.88 -11.94 -4.37
N THR A 13 -2.82 -12.36 -3.51
CA THR A 13 -2.60 -12.45 -2.06
C THR A 13 -1.44 -13.40 -1.73
N ASP A 14 -1.39 -14.58 -2.35
CA ASP A 14 -0.30 -15.54 -2.15
C ASP A 14 1.06 -14.95 -2.58
N GLU A 15 1.11 -14.21 -3.68
CA GLU A 15 2.34 -13.53 -4.12
C GLU A 15 2.77 -12.43 -3.15
N LEU A 16 1.83 -11.75 -2.49
CA LEU A 16 2.14 -10.76 -1.45
C LEU A 16 2.67 -11.42 -0.17
N THR A 17 2.08 -12.54 0.25
CA THR A 17 2.58 -13.34 1.37
C THR A 17 4.02 -13.79 1.10
N LEU A 18 4.27 -14.40 -0.07
CA LEU A 18 5.61 -14.80 -0.48
C LEU A 18 6.57 -13.61 -0.56
N LEU A 19 6.10 -12.43 -0.97
CA LEU A 19 6.92 -11.23 -1.05
C LEU A 19 7.39 -10.78 0.35
N VAL A 20 6.52 -10.84 1.37
CA VAL A 20 6.88 -10.54 2.76
C VAL A 20 7.93 -11.53 3.27
N GLU A 21 7.67 -12.84 3.12
CA GLU A 21 8.56 -13.90 3.60
C GLU A 21 9.93 -13.87 2.92
N GLN A 22 9.99 -13.65 1.61
CA GLN A 22 11.24 -13.55 0.85
C GLN A 22 12.12 -12.36 1.28
N HIS A 23 11.56 -11.38 1.99
CA HIS A 23 12.31 -10.26 2.56
C HIS A 23 12.70 -10.49 4.04
N GLY A 24 12.66 -11.75 4.46
CA GLY A 24 13.18 -12.23 5.73
C GLY A 24 12.35 -11.75 6.91
N ALA A 25 11.04 -11.82 6.77
CA ALA A 25 10.07 -11.65 7.85
C ALA A 25 9.28 -12.95 8.05
N ASP A 26 8.97 -13.24 9.31
CA ASP A 26 8.07 -14.33 9.69
C ASP A 26 6.63 -13.82 9.64
N LEU A 27 5.77 -14.45 8.82
CA LEU A 27 4.40 -14.01 8.61
C LEU A 27 3.41 -14.94 9.30
N ASP A 28 2.65 -14.38 10.25
CA ASP A 28 1.44 -15.00 10.77
C ASP A 28 0.20 -14.33 10.16
N SER A 29 -0.40 -14.99 9.17
CA SER A 29 -1.46 -14.42 8.37
C SER A 29 -2.85 -14.43 9.03
N SER A 30 -2.99 -14.94 10.26
CA SER A 30 -4.30 -15.03 10.92
C SER A 30 -4.19 -15.02 12.46
N VAL A 31 -4.08 -13.83 13.03
CA VAL A 31 -3.87 -13.61 14.48
C VAL A 31 -4.95 -12.73 15.08
N ASP A 32 -5.36 -13.00 16.31
CA ASP A 32 -6.13 -12.04 17.11
C ASP A 32 -5.25 -10.84 17.51
N LEU A 33 -5.50 -9.69 16.85
CA LEU A 33 -4.77 -8.44 17.09
C LEU A 33 -5.46 -7.50 18.07
N THR A 34 -6.55 -7.90 18.74
CA THR A 34 -7.32 -7.04 19.65
C THR A 34 -6.48 -6.44 20.78
N ARG A 35 -5.40 -7.12 21.20
CA ARG A 35 -4.42 -6.59 22.16
C ARG A 35 -3.72 -5.30 21.71
N PHE A 36 -3.69 -5.01 20.42
CA PHE A 36 -3.11 -3.80 19.83
C PHE A 36 -4.17 -2.73 19.51
N GLY A 37 -5.46 -3.10 19.52
CA GLY A 37 -6.60 -2.25 19.19
C GLY A 37 -7.65 -3.00 18.37
N GLU A 38 -8.93 -2.64 18.52
CA GLU A 38 -10.02 -3.30 17.78
C GLU A 38 -10.03 -2.98 16.27
N ASP A 39 -9.37 -1.89 15.89
CA ASP A 39 -9.24 -1.35 14.53
C ASP A 39 -7.91 -1.71 13.85
N VAL A 40 -7.06 -2.51 14.51
CA VAL A 40 -5.76 -2.94 13.99
C VAL A 40 -5.92 -4.11 13.05
N GLU A 41 -5.34 -3.98 11.86
CA GLU A 41 -5.46 -4.97 10.78
C GLU A 41 -4.13 -5.65 10.44
N GLY A 42 -3.01 -4.97 10.71
CA GLY A 42 -1.66 -5.49 10.54
C GLY A 42 -0.71 -4.93 11.61
N VAL A 43 0.29 -5.73 11.99
CA VAL A 43 1.36 -5.29 12.89
C VAL A 43 2.68 -5.86 12.40
N THR A 44 3.69 -5.01 12.26
CA THR A 44 5.08 -5.43 12.09
C THR A 44 5.87 -5.17 13.37
N VAL A 45 6.46 -6.20 13.96
CA VAL A 45 7.32 -6.12 15.14
C VAL A 45 8.77 -6.30 14.73
N PHE A 46 9.61 -5.33 15.09
CA PHE A 46 11.04 -5.39 14.80
C PHE A 46 11.84 -5.90 15.99
N HIS A 47 12.85 -6.71 15.69
CA HIS A 47 13.73 -7.34 16.67
C HIS A 47 15.20 -7.03 16.36
N PRO A 48 16.06 -6.91 17.39
CA PRO A 48 17.48 -6.61 17.17
C PRO A 48 18.26 -7.79 16.56
N ASN A 49 17.92 -9.03 16.93
CA ASN A 49 18.73 -10.22 16.63
C ASN A 49 17.95 -11.33 15.90
N ARG A 50 16.78 -11.03 15.34
CA ARG A 50 16.00 -11.98 14.54
C ARG A 50 15.18 -11.27 13.48
N GLU A 51 14.59 -12.05 12.59
CA GLU A 51 13.68 -11.57 11.55
C GLU A 51 12.48 -10.81 12.15
N PRO A 52 11.98 -9.75 11.48
CA PRO A 52 10.75 -9.10 11.88
C PRO A 52 9.57 -10.08 11.85
N GLU A 53 8.62 -9.90 12.76
CA GLU A 53 7.36 -10.64 12.76
C GLU A 53 6.28 -9.75 12.14
N VAL A 54 5.60 -10.25 11.12
CA VAL A 54 4.43 -9.61 10.52
C VAL A 54 3.20 -10.41 10.93
N MET A 55 2.20 -9.75 11.50
CA MET A 55 0.94 -10.37 11.90
C MET A 55 -0.22 -9.69 11.20
N ILE A 56 -1.15 -10.48 10.67
CA ILE A 56 -2.39 -9.99 10.04
C ILE A 56 -3.59 -10.43 10.88
N SER A 57 -4.57 -9.54 11.02
CA SER A 57 -5.79 -9.85 11.78
C SER A 57 -6.57 -11.03 11.18
N ASP A 58 -6.93 -11.99 12.01
CA ASP A 58 -7.83 -13.11 11.69
C ASP A 58 -9.20 -12.63 11.14
N ARG A 59 -9.76 -11.54 11.69
CA ARG A 59 -11.00 -10.90 11.21
C ARG A 59 -10.87 -10.38 9.78
N LEU A 60 -9.66 -9.97 9.38
CA LEU A 60 -9.39 -9.53 8.02
C LEU A 60 -9.12 -10.72 7.10
N ALA A 61 -8.25 -11.64 7.51
CA ALA A 61 -7.85 -12.80 6.71
C ALA A 61 -8.99 -13.81 6.48
N GLY A 62 -9.90 -13.95 7.44
CA GLY A 62 -11.02 -14.89 7.39
C GLY A 62 -12.23 -14.44 6.56
N ASP A 63 -12.27 -13.19 6.08
CA ASP A 63 -13.39 -12.65 5.30
C ASP A 63 -12.99 -12.44 3.83
N VAL A 64 -13.41 -13.34 2.95
CA VAL A 64 -13.15 -13.28 1.50
C VAL A 64 -13.64 -11.97 0.88
N ARG A 65 -14.67 -11.34 1.44
CA ARG A 65 -15.19 -10.05 0.94
C ARG A 65 -14.21 -8.90 1.17
N ARG A 66 -13.20 -9.11 2.02
CA ARG A 66 -12.16 -8.15 2.36
C ARG A 66 -10.82 -8.43 1.66
N GLU A 67 -10.80 -9.23 0.60
CA GLU A 67 -9.55 -9.57 -0.09
C GLU A 67 -8.76 -8.32 -0.55
N ASN A 68 -9.42 -7.31 -1.12
CA ASN A 68 -8.74 -6.05 -1.51
C ASN A 68 -8.07 -5.39 -0.30
N ARG A 69 -8.73 -5.45 0.85
CA ARG A 69 -8.25 -4.87 2.08
C ARG A 69 -7.05 -5.64 2.64
N LEU A 70 -7.15 -6.97 2.67
CA LEU A 70 -6.06 -7.87 3.04
C LEU A 70 -4.82 -7.63 2.19
N ARG A 71 -4.98 -7.51 0.86
CA ARG A 71 -3.89 -7.22 -0.06
C ARG A 71 -3.23 -5.86 0.21
N THR A 72 -4.02 -4.83 0.51
CA THR A 72 -3.48 -3.52 0.91
C THR A 72 -2.68 -3.61 2.20
N THR A 73 -3.18 -4.33 3.22
CA THR A 73 -2.47 -4.51 4.49
C THR A 73 -1.17 -5.30 4.30
N LEU A 74 -1.18 -6.43 3.58
CA LEU A 74 0.05 -7.19 3.30
C LEU A 74 1.10 -6.36 2.57
N ALA A 75 0.69 -5.57 1.55
CA ALA A 75 1.60 -4.71 0.82
C ALA A 75 2.13 -3.53 1.67
N HIS A 76 1.34 -3.08 2.66
CA HIS A 76 1.74 -2.07 3.65
C HIS A 76 2.78 -2.63 4.62
N GLU A 77 2.53 -3.79 5.23
CA GLU A 77 3.48 -4.46 6.12
C GLU A 77 4.77 -4.84 5.39
N PHE A 78 4.68 -5.26 4.12
CA PHE A 78 5.86 -5.42 3.27
C PHE A 78 6.69 -4.13 3.17
N GLY A 79 6.04 -2.97 3.04
CA GLY A 79 6.71 -1.67 3.06
C GLY A 79 7.52 -1.46 4.34
N HIS A 80 6.96 -1.82 5.50
CA HIS A 80 7.68 -1.77 6.78
C HIS A 80 8.88 -2.70 6.81
N VAL A 81 8.71 -3.96 6.42
CA VAL A 81 9.79 -4.96 6.38
C VAL A 81 10.92 -4.50 5.46
N HIS A 82 10.59 -4.06 4.24
CA HIS A 82 11.57 -3.73 3.23
C HIS A 82 12.31 -2.43 3.51
N PHE A 83 11.60 -1.37 3.89
CA PHE A 83 12.19 -0.02 3.99
C PHE A 83 12.54 0.41 5.41
N HIS A 84 11.96 -0.18 6.45
CA HIS A 84 12.17 0.30 7.82
C HIS A 84 13.07 -0.61 8.66
N ARG A 85 13.28 -1.88 8.26
CA ARG A 85 14.09 -2.85 9.03
C ARG A 85 15.46 -2.32 9.47
N TYR A 86 16.20 -1.66 8.58
CA TYR A 86 17.54 -1.14 8.91
C TYR A 86 17.50 0.04 9.91
N LEU A 87 16.45 0.87 9.85
CA LEU A 87 16.27 1.99 10.77
C LEU A 87 15.96 1.50 12.18
N TRP A 88 15.18 0.42 12.27
CA TRP A 88 14.91 -0.25 13.53
C TRP A 88 16.16 -0.90 14.10
N ALA A 89 16.98 -1.54 13.27
CA ALA A 89 18.26 -2.10 13.71
C ALA A 89 19.20 -1.01 14.28
N ASP A 90 19.30 0.15 13.63
CA ASP A 90 20.08 1.30 14.12
C ASP A 90 19.56 1.82 15.47
N LYS A 91 18.24 2.05 15.58
CA LYS A 91 17.62 2.51 16.84
C LYS A 91 17.79 1.51 17.99
N LEU A 92 17.64 0.21 17.72
CA LEU A 92 17.77 -0.86 18.72
C LEU A 92 19.23 -1.05 19.17
N SER A 93 20.19 -1.01 18.24
CA SER A 93 21.62 -1.13 18.53
C SER A 93 22.19 0.09 19.26
N ALA A 94 21.64 1.28 19.04
CA ALA A 94 21.99 2.50 19.76
C ALA A 94 21.48 2.52 21.22
N GLY A 95 20.84 1.46 21.71
CA GLY A 95 20.31 1.38 23.07
C GLY A 95 19.18 2.37 23.35
N ARG A 96 18.51 2.87 22.31
CA ARG A 96 17.44 3.88 22.43
C ARG A 96 16.05 3.27 22.68
N LEU A 97 15.93 1.94 22.62
CA LEU A 97 14.69 1.18 22.82
C LEU A 97 14.91 0.08 23.88
N PHE A 98 14.95 0.46 25.16
CA PHE A 98 15.11 -0.51 26.26
C PHE A 98 13.78 -1.01 26.85
N ASP A 99 12.63 -0.63 26.31
CA ASP A 99 11.36 -1.13 26.82
C ASP A 99 10.64 -2.06 25.84
N ARG A 100 10.72 -3.38 26.13
CA ARG A 100 9.99 -4.46 25.45
C ARG A 100 8.46 -4.33 25.54
N MET A 101 7.95 -3.47 26.43
CA MET A 101 6.52 -3.17 26.57
C MET A 101 6.08 -1.89 25.86
N SER A 102 7.02 -1.08 25.37
CA SER A 102 6.68 0.14 24.63
C SER A 102 6.10 -0.18 23.25
N THR A 103 5.21 0.68 22.77
CA THR A 103 4.77 0.70 21.35
C THR A 103 5.89 1.15 20.42
N GLU A 104 7.05 1.51 20.96
CA GLU A 104 8.12 2.15 20.21
C GLU A 104 8.80 1.21 19.24
N ASN A 105 8.69 -0.12 19.29
CA ASN A 105 9.32 -1.06 18.34
C ASN A 105 8.35 -1.71 17.34
N LYS A 106 7.15 -1.16 17.20
CA LYS A 106 6.04 -1.75 16.44
C LYS A 106 5.55 -0.75 15.40
N ALA A 107 5.39 -1.20 14.17
CA ALA A 107 4.50 -0.54 13.22
C ALA A 107 3.10 -1.13 13.41
N ILE A 108 2.11 -0.28 13.66
CA ILE A 108 0.73 -0.70 13.93
C ILE A 108 -0.15 -0.08 12.86
N CYS A 109 -0.60 -0.92 11.94
CA CYS A 109 -1.43 -0.53 10.82
C CYS A 109 -2.91 -0.54 11.26
N LYS A 110 -3.46 0.67 11.43
CA LYS A 110 -4.86 0.90 11.76
C LYS A 110 -5.71 1.04 10.52
N ARG A 111 -6.98 0.64 10.64
CA ARG A 111 -7.92 0.66 9.52
C ARG A 111 -7.97 2.01 8.80
N ASP A 112 -8.03 3.11 9.53
CA ASP A 112 -8.37 4.40 8.93
C ASP A 112 -7.15 5.17 8.40
N THR A 113 -5.92 4.68 8.63
CA THR A 113 -4.68 5.43 8.32
C THR A 113 -3.83 4.84 7.19
N ILE A 114 -4.20 3.68 6.64
CA ILE A 114 -3.40 2.97 5.63
C ILE A 114 -3.13 3.81 4.36
N LEU A 115 -4.14 4.58 3.91
CA LEU A 115 -4.05 5.33 2.64
C LEU A 115 -3.71 6.81 2.85
N ASP A 116 -4.06 7.37 4.01
CA ASP A 116 -3.98 8.81 4.32
C ASP A 116 -3.28 9.08 5.66
N ALA A 117 -2.19 8.35 5.96
CA ALA A 117 -1.33 8.65 7.09
C ALA A 117 -0.80 10.10 6.99
N ARG A 118 -0.82 10.82 8.13
CA ARG A 118 -0.36 12.21 8.21
C ARG A 118 1.17 12.28 8.07
N ASP A 119 1.68 13.35 7.45
CA ASP A 119 3.11 13.52 7.12
C ASP A 119 4.09 13.43 8.32
N TYR A 120 3.63 13.58 9.57
CA TYR A 120 4.50 13.42 10.75
C TYR A 120 4.84 11.96 11.07
N ASP A 121 4.04 11.00 10.58
CA ASP A 121 4.36 9.57 10.64
C ASP A 121 4.85 9.11 9.27
N TRP A 122 6.05 9.56 8.93
CA TRP A 122 6.63 9.36 7.60
C TRP A 122 6.83 7.87 7.26
N MET A 123 6.99 6.99 8.26
CA MET A 123 7.10 5.55 8.05
C MET A 123 5.76 4.94 7.64
N GLU A 124 4.67 5.27 8.34
CA GLU A 124 3.31 4.84 7.92
C GLU A 124 2.93 5.43 6.56
N TRP A 125 3.31 6.70 6.30
CA TRP A 125 3.12 7.31 4.99
C TRP A 125 3.90 6.58 3.89
N GLN A 126 5.16 6.22 4.14
CA GLN A 126 5.98 5.50 3.16
C GLN A 126 5.42 4.10 2.92
N ALA A 127 5.01 3.39 3.97
CA ALA A 127 4.38 2.08 3.86
C ALA A 127 3.08 2.14 3.05
N GLY A 128 2.23 3.16 3.27
CA GLY A 128 1.02 3.39 2.47
C GLY A 128 1.33 3.68 1.00
N TYR A 129 2.35 4.51 0.72
CA TYR A 129 2.80 4.76 -0.65
C TYR A 129 3.32 3.48 -1.33
N VAL A 130 4.11 2.68 -0.62
CA VAL A 130 4.65 1.39 -1.09
C VAL A 130 3.52 0.41 -1.36
N SER A 131 2.52 0.32 -0.47
CA SER A 131 1.33 -0.52 -0.66
C SER A 131 0.65 -0.20 -2.01
N GLY A 132 0.37 1.09 -2.26
CA GLY A 132 -0.16 1.53 -3.54
C GLY A 132 0.77 1.25 -4.73
N ALA A 133 2.08 1.32 -4.57
CA ALA A 133 3.05 1.07 -5.64
C ALA A 133 3.20 -0.42 -5.99
N VAL A 134 3.12 -1.31 -5.01
CA VAL A 134 3.15 -2.77 -5.18
C VAL A 134 1.86 -3.24 -5.84
N LEU A 135 0.70 -2.77 -5.36
CA LEU A 135 -0.60 -3.17 -5.90
C LEU A 135 -0.89 -2.57 -7.27
N MET A 136 -0.40 -1.36 -7.53
CA MET A 136 -0.63 -0.61 -8.76
C MET A 136 0.70 -0.02 -9.29
N PRO A 137 1.51 -0.82 -10.00
CA PRO A 137 2.79 -0.40 -10.55
C PRO A 137 2.64 0.79 -11.50
N ALA A 138 3.52 1.78 -11.35
CA ALA A 138 3.40 3.06 -12.07
C ALA A 138 3.42 2.88 -13.61
N THR A 139 4.25 1.97 -14.12
CA THR A 139 4.35 1.68 -15.56
C THR A 139 3.06 1.07 -16.11
N ALA A 140 2.44 0.15 -15.37
CA ALA A 140 1.19 -0.50 -15.76
C ALA A 140 0.02 0.49 -15.74
N ILE A 141 -0.09 1.31 -14.68
CA ILE A 141 -1.13 2.35 -14.59
C ILE A 141 -0.96 3.40 -15.69
N ARG A 142 0.27 3.90 -15.91
CA ARG A 142 0.54 4.90 -16.96
C ARG A 142 0.14 4.39 -18.34
N ARG A 143 0.48 3.13 -18.65
CA ARG A 143 0.07 2.50 -19.91
C ARG A 143 -1.45 2.41 -20.04
N LEU A 144 -2.13 1.89 -19.01
CA LEU A 144 -3.59 1.77 -19.01
C LEU A 144 -4.29 3.12 -19.23
N VAL A 145 -3.80 4.19 -18.59
CA VAL A 145 -4.33 5.54 -18.76
C VAL A 145 -4.01 6.11 -20.15
N SER A 146 -2.79 5.92 -20.65
CA SER A 146 -2.38 6.36 -22.00
C SER A 146 -3.26 5.73 -23.07
N ASP A 147 -3.42 4.40 -23.03
CA ASP A 147 -4.22 3.63 -23.99
C ASP A 147 -5.69 4.11 -24.00
N TYR A 148 -6.24 4.44 -22.82
CA TYR A 148 -7.60 4.99 -22.70
C TYR A 148 -7.73 6.38 -23.33
N CYS A 149 -6.77 7.27 -23.05
CA CYS A 149 -6.78 8.67 -23.47
C CYS A 149 -6.49 8.84 -24.96
N GLU A 150 -5.49 8.12 -25.50
CA GLU A 150 -5.11 8.16 -26.91
C GLU A 150 -6.27 7.75 -27.82
N GLY A 151 -6.99 6.68 -27.46
CA GLY A 151 -8.17 6.23 -28.20
C GLY A 151 -9.34 7.23 -28.21
N ARG A 152 -9.26 8.31 -27.43
CA ARG A 152 -10.30 9.34 -27.26
C ARG A 152 -9.82 10.76 -27.58
N GLY A 153 -8.57 10.92 -28.03
CA GLY A 153 -8.01 12.25 -28.32
C GLY A 153 -7.86 13.14 -27.08
N LEU A 154 -7.72 12.56 -25.89
CA LEU A 154 -7.53 13.30 -24.64
C LEU A 154 -6.04 13.61 -24.46
N HIS A 155 -5.65 14.87 -24.67
CA HIS A 155 -4.26 15.32 -24.65
C HIS A 155 -3.87 16.14 -23.40
N GLY A 156 -4.76 16.23 -22.41
CA GLY A 156 -4.56 17.00 -21.16
C GLY A 156 -4.87 16.19 -19.91
N THR A 157 -4.59 16.78 -18.75
CA THR A 157 -4.89 16.16 -17.45
C THR A 157 -6.38 15.93 -17.29
N VAL A 158 -6.78 14.68 -16.99
CA VAL A 158 -8.17 14.33 -16.77
C VAL A 158 -8.57 14.68 -15.34
N ALA A 159 -9.66 15.42 -15.18
CA ALA A 159 -10.21 15.72 -13.86
C ALA A 159 -10.79 14.44 -13.22
N LEU A 160 -10.44 14.18 -11.96
CA LEU A 160 -10.86 13.00 -11.18
C LEU A 160 -12.39 12.85 -11.16
N MET A 161 -13.12 13.97 -11.05
CA MET A 161 -14.58 14.00 -10.99
C MET A 161 -15.27 14.05 -12.37
N SER A 162 -14.52 14.03 -13.47
CA SER A 162 -15.09 13.95 -14.82
C SER A 162 -15.59 12.54 -15.15
N ASP A 163 -16.39 12.38 -16.20
CA ASP A 163 -16.79 11.06 -16.70
C ASP A 163 -15.58 10.20 -17.09
N HIS A 164 -14.58 10.80 -17.73
CA HIS A 164 -13.33 10.13 -18.06
C HIS A 164 -12.55 9.74 -16.80
N GLY A 165 -12.51 10.60 -15.78
CA GLY A 165 -11.87 10.31 -14.50
C GLY A 165 -12.52 9.09 -13.81
N ARG A 166 -13.85 9.04 -13.76
CA ARG A 166 -14.60 7.89 -13.22
C ARG A 166 -14.34 6.61 -14.01
N GLN A 167 -14.31 6.68 -15.34
CA GLN A 167 -14.02 5.51 -16.19
C GLN A 167 -12.60 4.99 -15.96
N ILE A 168 -11.61 5.87 -15.88
CA ILE A 168 -10.22 5.50 -15.59
C ILE A 168 -10.11 4.85 -14.21
N VAL A 169 -10.76 5.41 -13.19
CA VAL A 169 -10.80 4.81 -11.84
C VAL A 169 -11.41 3.42 -11.89
N GLY A 170 -12.54 3.24 -12.59
CA GLY A 170 -13.17 1.93 -12.79
C GLY A 170 -12.24 0.91 -13.45
N MET A 171 -11.53 1.30 -14.51
CA MET A 171 -10.56 0.43 -15.17
C MET A 171 -9.40 0.02 -14.26
N VAL A 172 -8.94 0.92 -13.38
CA VAL A 172 -7.89 0.60 -12.39
C VAL A 172 -8.41 -0.36 -11.32
N ILE A 173 -9.63 -0.14 -10.81
CA ILE A 173 -10.29 -1.06 -9.87
C ILE A 173 -10.35 -2.46 -10.47
N GLU A 174 -10.83 -2.58 -11.71
CA GLU A 174 -10.97 -3.87 -12.39
C GLU A 174 -9.62 -4.53 -12.68
N ALA A 175 -8.65 -3.79 -13.23
CA ALA A 175 -7.36 -4.35 -13.64
C ALA A 175 -6.49 -4.81 -12.46
N PHE A 176 -6.52 -4.09 -11.34
CA PHE A 176 -5.65 -4.34 -10.18
C PHE A 176 -6.37 -4.93 -8.97
N GLN A 177 -7.71 -5.02 -9.02
CA GLN A 177 -8.59 -5.51 -7.96
C GLN A 177 -8.36 -4.74 -6.65
N VAL A 178 -8.50 -3.42 -6.69
CA VAL A 178 -8.27 -2.54 -5.52
C VAL A 178 -9.56 -1.84 -5.12
N SER A 179 -9.60 -1.21 -3.94
CA SER A 179 -10.71 -0.32 -3.61
C SER A 179 -10.69 0.94 -4.48
N GLU A 180 -11.84 1.60 -4.60
CA GLU A 180 -11.95 2.87 -5.32
C GLU A 180 -11.04 3.95 -4.72
N ASP A 181 -10.99 4.05 -3.39
CA ASP A 181 -10.13 5.03 -2.71
C ASP A 181 -8.64 4.80 -3.01
N ALA A 182 -8.18 3.54 -2.96
CA ALA A 182 -6.79 3.22 -3.29
C ALA A 182 -6.46 3.58 -4.74
N ALA A 183 -7.35 3.28 -5.69
CA ALA A 183 -7.19 3.65 -7.09
C ALA A 183 -7.11 5.18 -7.27
N ARG A 184 -8.01 5.93 -6.65
CA ARG A 184 -8.04 7.41 -6.72
C ARG A 184 -6.76 8.02 -6.15
N VAL A 185 -6.36 7.62 -4.95
CA VAL A 185 -5.12 8.08 -4.31
C VAL A 185 -3.92 7.79 -5.20
N ARG A 186 -3.81 6.58 -5.75
CA ARG A 186 -2.67 6.21 -6.60
C ARG A 186 -2.62 7.03 -7.90
N LEU A 187 -3.76 7.20 -8.57
CA LEU A 187 -3.85 7.99 -9.80
C LEU A 187 -3.47 9.45 -9.56
N GLN A 188 -3.87 10.03 -8.43
CA GLN A 188 -3.48 11.38 -8.03
C GLN A 188 -1.99 11.48 -7.69
N LYS A 189 -1.44 10.54 -6.91
CA LYS A 189 -0.01 10.51 -6.55
C LYS A 189 0.91 10.34 -7.77
N LEU A 190 0.40 9.70 -8.84
CA LEU A 190 1.12 9.59 -10.12
C LEU A 190 0.92 10.79 -11.05
N GLY A 191 0.07 11.76 -10.69
CA GLY A 191 -0.25 12.94 -11.49
C GLY A 191 -1.10 12.63 -12.73
N LEU A 192 -1.80 11.49 -12.74
CA LEU A 192 -2.58 11.04 -13.90
C LEU A 192 -4.01 11.57 -13.88
N LEU A 193 -4.56 11.81 -12.69
CA LEU A 193 -5.83 12.51 -12.48
C LEU A 193 -5.64 13.70 -11.55
N ALA A 194 -6.34 14.80 -11.83
CA ALA A 194 -6.34 16.00 -10.99
C ALA A 194 -7.63 16.09 -10.15
N SER A 195 -7.54 16.53 -8.90
CA SER A 195 -8.71 16.68 -8.00
C SER A 195 -9.74 17.75 -8.43
N SER A 196 -9.52 18.44 -9.57
CA SER A 196 -10.13 19.72 -10.04
C SER A 196 -9.71 20.94 -9.20
N ASP A 197 -9.61 22.18 -9.68
CA ASP A 197 -9.51 22.74 -11.04
C ASP A 197 -8.43 23.85 -10.94
N ARG A 198 -7.14 23.49 -10.96
CA ARG A 198 -6.09 24.51 -11.14
C ARG A 198 -5.95 24.74 -12.64
N GLN A 199 -6.72 25.69 -13.16
CA GLN A 199 -6.22 26.47 -14.30
C GLN A 199 -4.81 26.96 -13.91
N PRO A 200 -3.76 26.72 -14.70
CA PRO A 200 -2.55 27.49 -14.53
C PRO A 200 -2.92 28.94 -14.83
N SER A 201 -3.03 29.77 -13.79
CA SER A 201 -3.04 31.22 -13.99
C SER A 201 -1.72 31.55 -14.66
N LEU A 202 -1.80 32.06 -15.90
CA LEU A 202 -0.64 32.58 -16.64
C LEU A 202 -0.09 33.90 -16.04
N PHE A 203 -0.57 34.30 -14.87
CA PHE A 203 -0.01 35.39 -14.08
C PHE A 203 0.00 35.01 -12.61
N GLY A 204 1.21 34.91 -12.05
CA GLY A 204 1.52 34.70 -10.64
C GLY A 204 2.99 34.93 -10.41
#